data_AF-A0A953Y616-F1
#
_entry.id   AF-A0A953Y616-F1
#
_cell.length_a   1.000
_cell.length_b   1.000
_cell.length_c   1.000
_cell.angle_alpha   90.00
_cell.angle_beta   90.00
_cell.angle_gamma   90.00
#
_symmetry.space_group_name_H-M   'P 1'
#
loop_
_entity.id
_entity.type
_entity.pdbx_description
1 polymer ?
#
loop_
_entity_poly.entity_id
_entity_poly.type
_entity_poly.pdbx_seq_one_letter_code
_entity_poly.pdbx_strand_id
1 'polypeptide(L)'
;MSRKRRQRSTAIRKRIEKKQREDLKKKRKEEKGSDKERDEMVRAVIPRAAAQAFSSGILDLSSRLEAGPIRGWTNHDLEGDPGLEWLAEHVTARLEDPADPVEVYLLARAKGDMLDKLGSMEMAASGLGLDWESGFGVFTRALGQAEEWIDEEEDEDDAFDWDDPATALREAEGEGEDGEDEGEEKDEG
;
A
#
# COMPACT_ATOMS: atom_id res chain seq x y z
N MET A 1 -44.41 -22.48 29.99
CA MET A 1 -43.92 -21.17 29.51
C MET A 1 -44.63 -20.77 28.22
N SER A 2 -45.24 -19.58 28.16
CA SER A 2 -46.06 -19.12 27.03
C SER A 2 -45.25 -18.91 25.74
N ARG A 3 -45.78 -19.39 24.60
CA ARG A 3 -45.20 -19.25 23.24
C ARG A 3 -44.80 -17.80 22.89
N LYS A 4 -45.50 -16.80 23.45
CA LYS A 4 -45.17 -15.37 23.30
C LYS A 4 -43.82 -14.97 23.91
N ARG A 5 -43.35 -15.63 24.98
CA ARG A 5 -42.07 -15.32 25.65
C ARG A 5 -40.87 -15.88 24.86
N ARG A 6 -41.02 -17.06 24.23
CA ARG A 6 -40.02 -17.65 23.32
C ARG A 6 -39.83 -16.84 22.03
N GLN A 7 -40.92 -16.30 21.46
CA GLN A 7 -40.81 -15.45 20.26
C GLN A 7 -40.13 -14.10 20.52
N ARG A 8 -40.33 -13.50 21.71
CA ARG A 8 -39.62 -12.28 22.09
C ARG A 8 -38.13 -12.51 22.34
N SER A 9 -37.74 -13.67 22.89
CA SER A 9 -36.32 -14.00 23.11
C SER A 9 -35.55 -14.23 21.81
N THR A 10 -36.18 -14.81 20.78
CA THR A 10 -35.55 -14.99 19.46
C THR A 10 -35.41 -13.68 18.69
N ALA A 11 -36.39 -12.76 18.80
CA ALA A 11 -36.30 -11.46 18.16
C ALA A 11 -35.20 -10.57 18.76
N ILE A 12 -35.02 -10.65 20.09
CA ILE A 12 -33.94 -9.95 20.79
C ILE A 12 -32.58 -10.55 20.42
N ARG A 13 -32.44 -11.90 20.39
CA ARG A 13 -31.20 -12.56 19.94
C ARG A 13 -30.81 -12.19 18.52
N LYS A 14 -31.75 -12.22 17.57
CA LYS A 14 -31.49 -11.80 16.18
C LYS A 14 -31.06 -10.35 16.05
N ARG A 15 -31.59 -9.44 16.89
CA ARG A 15 -31.15 -8.04 16.91
C ARG A 15 -29.75 -7.88 17.50
N ILE A 16 -29.41 -8.65 18.52
CA ILE A 16 -28.06 -8.63 19.13
C ILE A 16 -27.03 -9.20 18.14
N GLU A 17 -27.32 -10.34 17.49
CA GLU A 17 -26.46 -10.92 16.46
C GLU A 17 -26.28 -9.99 15.26
N LYS A 18 -27.35 -9.32 14.81
CA LYS A 18 -27.25 -8.32 13.73
C LYS A 18 -26.36 -7.15 14.15
N LYS A 19 -26.55 -6.62 15.36
CA LYS A 19 -25.74 -5.52 15.89
C LYS A 19 -24.28 -5.92 16.07
N GLN A 20 -24.01 -7.12 16.57
CA GLN A 20 -22.65 -7.64 16.70
C GLN A 20 -21.97 -7.87 15.34
N ARG A 21 -22.70 -8.32 14.31
CA ARG A 21 -22.19 -8.42 12.94
C ARG A 21 -21.87 -7.05 12.34
N GLU A 22 -22.72 -6.04 12.58
CA GLU A 22 -22.47 -4.67 12.13
C GLU A 22 -21.29 -4.04 12.87
N ASP A 23 -21.17 -4.23 14.18
CA ASP A 23 -20.06 -3.74 14.99
C ASP A 23 -18.75 -4.45 14.65
N LEU A 24 -18.76 -5.75 14.35
CA LEU A 24 -17.59 -6.49 13.85
C LEU A 24 -17.21 -6.08 12.43
N LYS A 25 -18.17 -5.81 11.54
CA LYS A 25 -17.89 -5.23 10.21
C LYS A 25 -17.31 -3.82 10.33
N LYS A 26 -17.81 -3.01 11.27
CA LYS A 26 -17.30 -1.67 11.52
C LYS A 26 -15.90 -1.71 12.12
N LYS A 27 -15.66 -2.54 13.13
CA LYS A 27 -14.33 -2.78 13.70
C LYS A 27 -13.36 -3.33 12.67
N ARG A 28 -13.75 -4.30 11.84
CA ARG A 28 -12.90 -4.79 10.74
C ARG A 28 -12.64 -3.71 9.69
N LYS A 29 -13.57 -2.78 9.44
CA LYS A 29 -13.33 -1.62 8.56
C LYS A 29 -12.41 -0.59 9.21
N GLU A 30 -12.51 -0.40 10.53
CA GLU A 30 -11.64 0.51 11.28
C GLU A 30 -10.22 -0.09 11.47
N GLU A 31 -10.10 -1.40 11.67
CA GLU A 31 -8.82 -2.13 11.76
C GLU A 31 -8.16 -2.32 10.38
N LYS A 32 -8.93 -2.59 9.30
CA LYS A 32 -8.41 -2.51 7.93
C LYS A 32 -8.08 -1.07 7.52
N GLY A 33 -8.71 -0.08 8.13
CA GLY A 33 -8.47 1.34 7.87
C GLY A 33 -7.21 1.90 8.53
N SER A 34 -6.69 1.29 9.60
CA SER A 34 -5.50 1.80 10.28
C SER A 34 -4.18 1.21 9.80
N ASP A 35 -4.21 0.10 9.06
CA ASP A 35 -3.00 -0.55 8.53
C ASP A 35 -2.90 -0.53 6.99
N LYS A 36 -4.01 -0.35 6.24
CA LYS A 36 -3.96 -0.22 4.77
C LYS A 36 -3.71 1.20 4.25
N GLU A 37 -3.82 2.23 5.08
CA GLU A 37 -3.35 3.59 4.72
C GLU A 37 -1.81 3.68 4.59
N ARG A 38 -1.08 2.60 4.91
CA ARG A 38 0.39 2.63 4.94
C ARG A 38 1.08 2.18 3.65
N ASP A 39 0.44 1.36 2.82
CA ASP A 39 1.08 0.73 1.65
C ASP A 39 0.33 0.92 0.32
N GLU A 40 -0.59 1.89 0.23
CA GLU A 40 -1.18 2.24 -1.07
C GLU A 40 -0.08 2.83 -1.97
N MET A 41 0.23 2.13 -3.06
CA MET A 41 1.22 2.54 -4.04
C MET A 41 0.53 3.31 -5.16
N VAL A 42 1.22 4.32 -5.68
CA VAL A 42 0.78 5.11 -6.83
C VAL A 42 1.81 5.01 -7.93
N ARG A 43 1.34 4.93 -9.17
CA ARG A 43 2.16 4.91 -10.37
C ARG A 43 2.11 6.27 -11.07
N ALA A 44 3.28 6.88 -11.23
CA ALA A 44 3.47 8.07 -12.06
C ALA A 44 4.08 7.65 -13.41
N VAL A 45 3.49 8.13 -14.50
CA VAL A 45 4.01 7.92 -15.87
C VAL A 45 4.66 9.22 -16.35
N ILE A 46 5.98 9.20 -16.51
CA ILE A 46 6.77 10.42 -16.70
C ILE A 46 7.54 10.33 -18.01
N PRO A 47 7.46 11.34 -18.90
CA PRO A 47 8.31 11.38 -20.09
C PRO A 47 9.79 11.30 -19.71
N ARG A 48 10.57 10.45 -20.40
CA ARG A 48 11.95 10.18 -20.02
C ARG A 48 12.81 11.44 -19.90
N ALA A 49 12.67 12.38 -20.83
CA ALA A 49 13.39 13.65 -20.80
C ALA A 49 13.10 14.47 -19.52
N ALA A 50 11.86 14.45 -19.03
CA ALA A 50 11.47 15.14 -17.80
C ALA A 50 12.04 14.44 -16.55
N ALA A 51 12.03 13.11 -16.54
CA ALA A 51 12.67 12.31 -15.49
C ALA A 51 14.19 12.57 -15.40
N GLN A 52 14.87 12.64 -16.54
CA GLN A 52 16.29 12.98 -16.62
C GLN A 52 16.59 14.40 -16.13
N ALA A 53 15.82 15.38 -16.60
CA ALA A 53 15.95 16.77 -16.16
C ALA A 53 15.75 16.90 -14.65
N PHE A 54 14.72 16.26 -14.10
CA PHE A 54 14.48 16.23 -12.66
C PHE A 54 15.66 15.64 -11.87
N SER A 55 16.09 14.41 -12.21
CA SER A 55 17.20 13.74 -11.53
C SER A 55 18.49 14.59 -11.56
N SER A 56 18.85 15.09 -12.74
CA SER A 56 20.03 15.95 -12.90
C SER A 56 19.93 17.26 -12.12
N GLY A 57 18.73 17.86 -12.05
CA GLY A 57 18.48 19.10 -11.33
C GLY A 57 18.58 18.96 -9.82
N ILE A 58 18.12 17.83 -9.25
CA ILE A 58 18.28 17.54 -7.82
C ILE A 58 19.75 17.30 -7.48
N LEU A 59 20.49 16.54 -8.31
CA LEU A 59 21.92 16.30 -8.11
C LEU A 59 22.75 17.61 -8.18
N ASP A 60 22.47 18.47 -9.16
CA ASP A 60 23.11 19.78 -9.28
C ASP A 60 22.79 20.67 -8.08
N LEU A 61 21.53 20.68 -7.62
CA LEU A 61 21.14 21.45 -6.43
C LEU A 61 21.84 20.95 -5.17
N SER A 62 21.86 19.64 -4.93
CA SER A 62 22.54 19.03 -3.77
C SER A 62 24.03 19.40 -3.74
N SER A 63 24.72 19.26 -4.88
CA SER A 63 26.14 19.67 -4.99
C SER A 63 26.37 21.16 -4.72
N ARG A 64 25.46 22.04 -5.15
CA ARG A 64 25.57 23.48 -4.86
C ARG A 64 25.31 23.80 -3.39
N LEU A 65 24.38 23.09 -2.75
CA LEU A 65 24.05 23.26 -1.34
C LEU A 65 25.15 22.75 -0.40
N GLU A 66 25.98 21.80 -0.83
CA GLU A 66 27.22 21.43 -0.13
C GLU A 66 28.20 22.61 -0.01
N ALA A 67 28.24 23.50 -1.01
CA ALA A 67 29.07 24.72 -0.95
C ALA A 67 28.49 25.80 -0.01
N GLY A 68 27.21 25.69 0.35
CA GLY A 68 26.54 26.52 1.34
C GLY A 68 25.05 26.76 1.03
N PRO A 69 24.29 27.32 1.99
CA PRO A 69 22.86 27.53 1.83
C PRO A 69 22.53 28.51 0.69
N ILE A 70 21.51 28.18 -0.11
CA ILE A 70 21.04 29.02 -1.22
C ILE A 70 19.63 29.50 -0.92
N ARG A 71 19.46 30.81 -0.67
CA ARG A 71 18.16 31.42 -0.36
C ARG A 71 17.38 30.70 0.77
N GLY A 72 18.10 30.20 1.77
CA GLY A 72 17.51 29.50 2.91
C GLY A 72 17.29 28.00 2.70
N TRP A 73 17.54 27.46 1.50
CA TRP A 73 17.61 26.03 1.27
C TRP A 73 18.96 25.46 1.73
N THR A 74 18.91 24.25 2.25
CA THR A 74 20.02 23.45 2.78
C THR A 74 19.87 22.00 2.33
N ASN A 75 20.92 21.18 2.43
CA ASN A 75 20.81 19.74 2.11
C ASN A 75 19.73 19.03 2.93
N HIS A 76 19.54 19.43 4.19
CA HIS A 76 18.47 18.90 5.04
C HIS A 76 17.06 19.08 4.43
N ASP A 77 16.85 20.08 3.56
CA ASP A 77 15.57 20.27 2.88
C ASP A 77 15.33 19.29 1.73
N LEU A 78 16.42 18.73 1.17
CA LEU A 78 16.38 17.69 0.14
C LEU A 78 16.37 16.28 0.73
N GLU A 79 17.06 16.11 1.86
CA GLU A 79 17.18 14.87 2.61
C GLU A 79 15.83 14.38 3.18
N GLY A 80 15.82 13.11 3.61
CA GLY A 80 14.70 12.45 4.25
C GLY A 80 14.20 11.23 3.50
N ASP A 81 13.42 10.40 4.19
CA ASP A 81 12.70 9.26 3.61
C ASP A 81 11.22 9.37 4.02
N PRO A 82 10.33 9.88 3.16
CA PRO A 82 10.56 10.30 1.77
C PRO A 82 11.12 11.74 1.62
N GLY A 83 12.19 11.88 0.82
CA GLY A 83 12.90 13.13 0.48
C GLY A 83 13.02 13.38 -1.03
N LEU A 84 13.45 14.58 -1.43
CA LEU A 84 13.66 14.90 -2.85
C LEU A 84 14.88 14.16 -3.43
N GLU A 85 15.92 13.95 -2.61
CA GLU A 85 17.06 13.09 -2.97
C GLU A 85 16.62 11.64 -3.14
N TRP A 86 15.84 11.11 -2.21
CA TRP A 86 15.25 9.77 -2.30
C TRP A 86 14.42 9.59 -3.59
N LEU A 87 13.62 10.59 -3.96
CA LEU A 87 12.84 10.57 -5.19
C LEU A 87 13.75 10.61 -6.43
N ALA A 88 14.80 11.43 -6.42
CA ALA A 88 15.76 11.50 -7.51
C ALA A 88 16.53 10.18 -7.69
N GLU A 89 16.92 9.52 -6.60
CA GLU A 89 17.51 8.18 -6.63
C GLU A 89 16.55 7.15 -7.24
N HIS A 90 15.28 7.14 -6.80
CA HIS A 90 14.25 6.26 -7.34
C HIS A 90 14.03 6.46 -8.85
N VAL A 91 13.94 7.72 -9.29
CA VAL A 91 13.80 8.06 -10.72
C VAL A 91 15.05 7.64 -11.50
N THR A 92 16.24 7.84 -10.94
CA THR A 92 17.51 7.49 -11.58
C THR A 92 17.62 5.98 -11.79
N ALA A 93 17.24 5.18 -10.79
CA ALA A 93 17.20 3.72 -10.93
C ALA A 93 16.25 3.28 -12.07
N ARG A 94 15.09 3.95 -12.22
CA ARG A 94 14.15 3.67 -13.32
C ARG A 94 14.66 4.13 -14.69
N LEU A 95 15.57 5.09 -14.74
CA LEU A 95 16.20 5.53 -15.98
C LEU A 95 17.25 4.55 -16.51
N GLU A 96 17.67 3.53 -15.74
CA GLU A 96 18.54 2.47 -16.24
C GLU A 96 17.84 1.62 -17.32
N ASP A 97 16.51 1.47 -17.21
CA ASP A 97 15.68 0.87 -18.26
C ASP A 97 15.56 1.86 -19.43
N PRO A 98 15.79 1.44 -20.70
CA PRO A 98 15.62 2.29 -21.87
C PRO A 98 14.16 2.66 -22.20
N ALA A 99 13.16 2.19 -21.43
CA ALA A 99 11.75 2.51 -21.64
C ALA A 99 11.45 4.02 -21.68
N ASP A 100 10.44 4.36 -22.49
CA ASP A 100 9.82 5.69 -22.57
C ASP A 100 8.32 5.50 -22.85
N PRO A 101 7.41 5.94 -21.97
CA PRO A 101 7.64 6.71 -20.74
C PRO A 101 8.27 5.89 -19.59
N VAL A 102 8.81 6.60 -18.59
CA VAL A 102 9.36 6.03 -17.35
C VAL A 102 8.24 5.88 -16.33
N GLU A 103 8.09 4.68 -15.79
CA GLU A 103 7.14 4.40 -14.70
C GLU A 103 7.84 4.46 -13.35
N VAL A 104 7.30 5.28 -12.45
CA VAL A 104 7.81 5.46 -11.09
C VAL A 104 6.70 5.10 -10.10
N TYR A 105 7.02 4.22 -9.16
CA TYR A 105 6.07 3.73 -8.15
C TYR A 105 6.47 4.29 -6.79
N LEU A 106 5.51 4.87 -6.08
CA LEU A 106 5.73 5.58 -4.81
C LEU A 106 4.58 5.26 -3.85
N LEU A 107 4.81 5.38 -2.55
CA LEU A 107 3.70 5.37 -1.59
C LEU A 107 2.82 6.61 -1.76
N ALA A 108 1.50 6.46 -1.66
CA ALA A 108 0.53 7.55 -1.79
C ALA A 108 0.81 8.70 -0.79
N ARG A 109 1.20 8.36 0.45
CA ARG A 109 1.64 9.34 1.46
C ARG A 109 2.88 10.14 1.01
N ALA A 110 3.85 9.46 0.40
CA ALA A 110 5.09 10.08 -0.06
C ALA A 110 4.82 11.03 -1.22
N LYS A 111 3.89 10.69 -2.12
CA LYS A 111 3.45 11.57 -3.21
C LYS A 111 2.99 12.94 -2.69
N GLY A 112 2.16 12.96 -1.64
CA GLY A 112 1.64 14.21 -1.07
C GLY A 112 2.77 15.13 -0.61
N ASP A 113 3.63 14.62 0.27
CA ASP A 113 4.78 15.35 0.80
C ASP A 113 5.75 15.81 -0.31
N MET A 114 5.95 14.96 -1.34
CA MET A 114 6.79 15.31 -2.49
C MET A 114 6.21 16.46 -3.30
N LEU A 115 4.89 16.44 -3.58
CA LEU A 115 4.26 17.51 -4.35
C LEU A 115 4.35 18.85 -3.64
N ASP A 116 4.20 18.87 -2.31
CA ASP A 116 4.33 20.09 -1.51
C ASP A 116 5.77 20.65 -1.55
N LYS A 117 6.77 19.76 -1.43
CA LYS A 117 8.19 20.13 -1.56
C LYS A 117 8.52 20.64 -2.97
N LEU A 118 8.07 19.93 -4.01
CA LEU A 118 8.27 20.31 -5.41
C LEU A 118 7.61 21.67 -5.72
N GLY A 119 6.41 21.93 -5.20
CA GLY A 119 5.72 23.22 -5.37
C GLY A 119 6.43 24.39 -4.66
N SER A 120 6.93 24.14 -3.44
CA SER A 120 7.75 25.14 -2.71
C SER A 120 9.02 25.49 -3.47
N MET A 121 9.63 24.47 -4.08
CA MET A 121 10.86 24.61 -4.84
C MET A 121 10.63 25.24 -6.22
N GLU A 122 9.48 25.00 -6.87
CA GLU A 122 9.06 25.69 -8.11
C GLU A 122 8.97 27.20 -7.91
N MET A 123 8.43 27.65 -6.79
CA MET A 123 8.41 29.08 -6.45
C MET A 123 9.81 29.64 -6.17
N ALA A 124 10.75 28.80 -5.71
CA ALA A 124 12.13 29.19 -5.45
C ALA A 124 13.03 29.11 -6.70
N ALA A 125 12.64 28.35 -7.74
CA ALA A 125 13.47 27.93 -8.86
C ALA A 125 14.18 29.08 -9.61
N SER A 126 13.45 30.16 -9.89
CA SER A 126 14.02 31.38 -10.52
C SER A 126 15.20 31.96 -9.74
N GLY A 127 15.23 31.72 -8.42
CA GLY A 127 16.30 32.13 -7.52
C GLY A 127 17.42 31.12 -7.29
N LEU A 128 17.24 29.86 -7.69
CA LEU A 128 18.19 28.76 -7.49
C LEU A 128 19.12 28.57 -8.70
N GLY A 129 18.79 29.17 -9.85
CA GLY A 129 19.62 29.12 -11.06
C GLY A 129 19.79 27.70 -11.60
N LEU A 130 18.78 26.85 -11.41
CA LEU A 130 18.71 25.50 -11.92
C LEU A 130 17.98 25.52 -13.28
N ASP A 131 18.39 24.65 -14.21
CA ASP A 131 17.74 24.54 -15.53
C ASP A 131 16.44 23.74 -15.46
N TRP A 132 15.48 24.27 -14.71
CA TRP A 132 14.20 23.64 -14.41
C TRP A 132 13.19 23.69 -15.57
N GLU A 133 13.36 24.64 -16.48
CA GLU A 133 12.45 24.82 -17.61
C GLU A 133 12.46 23.63 -18.58
N SER A 134 13.52 22.83 -18.55
CA SER A 134 13.72 21.67 -19.44
C SER A 134 12.84 20.45 -19.14
N GLY A 135 12.10 20.41 -18.02
CA GLY A 135 11.25 19.25 -17.71
C GLY A 135 10.62 19.20 -16.33
N PHE A 136 10.98 20.10 -15.41
CA PHE A 136 10.51 20.03 -14.02
C PHE A 136 8.99 20.16 -13.89
N GLY A 137 8.38 21.14 -14.56
CA GLY A 137 6.92 21.32 -14.52
C GLY A 137 6.15 20.15 -15.15
N VAL A 138 6.76 19.45 -16.12
CA VAL A 138 6.20 18.22 -16.69
C VAL A 138 6.28 17.08 -15.68
N PHE A 139 7.40 16.94 -14.98
CA PHE A 139 7.59 15.97 -13.92
C PHE A 139 6.57 16.17 -12.78
N THR A 140 6.47 17.38 -12.23
CA THR A 140 5.55 17.68 -11.11
C THR A 140 4.09 17.45 -11.50
N ARG A 141 3.71 17.80 -12.73
CA ARG A 141 2.36 17.51 -13.24
C ARG A 141 2.11 16.01 -13.36
N ALA A 142 3.06 15.25 -13.92
CA ALA A 142 2.93 13.80 -14.06
C ALA A 142 2.82 13.11 -12.70
N LEU A 143 3.62 13.54 -11.72
CA LEU A 143 3.52 13.06 -10.35
C LEU A 143 2.17 13.41 -9.71
N GLY A 144 1.65 14.61 -9.95
CA GLY A 144 0.31 15.02 -9.50
C GLY A 144 -0.80 14.12 -10.06
N GLN A 145 -0.63 13.66 -11.30
CA GLN A 145 -1.53 12.75 -12.01
C GLN A 145 -1.29 11.26 -11.71
N ALA A 146 -0.38 10.92 -10.79
CA ALA A 146 -0.12 9.52 -10.45
C ALA A 146 -1.41 8.82 -9.97
N GLU A 147 -1.65 7.64 -10.52
CA GLU A 147 -2.85 6.83 -10.29
C GLU A 147 -2.56 5.77 -9.23
N GLU A 148 -3.59 5.34 -8.51
CA GLU A 148 -3.51 4.18 -7.60
C GLU A 148 -3.03 2.96 -8.40
N TRP A 149 -1.98 2.32 -7.91
CA TRP A 149 -1.46 1.09 -8.47
C TRP A 149 -1.95 -0.06 -7.60
N ILE A 150 -2.83 -0.87 -8.18
CA ILE A 150 -3.33 -2.10 -7.57
C ILE A 150 -2.43 -3.22 -8.11
N ASP A 151 -1.74 -3.93 -7.22
CA ASP A 151 -1.02 -5.14 -7.59
C ASP A 151 -2.04 -6.20 -8.00
N GLU A 152 -2.10 -6.53 -9.29
CA GLU A 152 -3.06 -7.52 -9.82
C GLU A 152 -2.65 -8.97 -9.46
N GLU A 153 -1.51 -9.19 -8.79
CA GLU A 153 -1.03 -10.52 -8.41
C GLU A 153 -1.46 -11.02 -7.01
N GLU A 154 -2.24 -10.24 -6.24
CA GLU A 154 -2.67 -10.60 -4.86
C GLU A 154 -4.08 -11.20 -4.74
N ASP A 155 -4.62 -11.86 -5.79
CA ASP A 155 -6.00 -12.38 -5.79
C ASP A 155 -6.15 -13.86 -6.19
N GLU A 156 -5.21 -14.74 -5.82
CA GLU A 156 -5.44 -16.21 -5.95
C GLU A 156 -5.61 -16.99 -4.64
N ASP A 157 -5.27 -16.50 -3.45
CA ASP A 157 -5.12 -17.43 -2.29
C ASP A 157 -5.72 -17.02 -0.93
N ASP A 158 -6.76 -16.17 -0.87
CA ASP A 158 -7.47 -16.01 0.43
C ASP A 158 -8.98 -15.70 0.37
N ALA A 159 -9.64 -16.19 -0.68
CA ALA A 159 -11.07 -16.47 -0.61
C ALA A 159 -11.29 -17.76 0.21
N PHE A 160 -11.04 -17.73 1.52
CA PHE A 160 -11.66 -18.71 2.41
C PHE A 160 -13.17 -18.44 2.37
N ASP A 161 -13.85 -19.17 1.48
CA ASP A 161 -15.29 -19.15 1.31
C ASP A 161 -15.96 -19.81 2.52
N TRP A 162 -16.19 -18.99 3.56
CA TRP A 162 -17.00 -19.38 4.72
C TRP A 162 -18.49 -19.54 4.39
N ASP A 163 -18.92 -19.34 3.14
CA ASP A 163 -20.30 -19.48 2.69
C ASP A 163 -20.61 -20.82 1.98
N ASP A 164 -19.67 -21.79 1.94
CA ASP A 164 -20.03 -23.20 1.68
C ASP A 164 -20.36 -23.95 2.99
N PRO A 165 -21.65 -24.14 3.33
CA PRO A 165 -22.05 -24.91 4.51
C PRO A 165 -21.68 -26.40 4.42
N ALA A 166 -21.17 -26.89 3.28
CA ALA A 166 -20.74 -28.28 3.14
C ALA A 166 -19.43 -28.60 3.88
N THR A 167 -18.52 -27.63 4.02
CA THR A 167 -17.19 -27.87 4.60
C THR A 167 -17.22 -27.93 6.13
N ALA A 168 -18.14 -27.18 6.77
CA ALA A 168 -18.29 -27.16 8.23
C ALA A 168 -18.96 -28.42 8.81
N LEU A 169 -19.67 -29.21 7.99
CA LEU A 169 -20.29 -30.47 8.42
C LEU A 169 -19.35 -31.67 8.30
N ARG A 170 -18.32 -31.60 7.46
CA ARG A 170 -17.40 -32.72 7.24
C ARG A 170 -16.44 -32.97 8.40
N GLU A 171 -16.13 -31.95 9.21
CA GLU A 171 -15.34 -32.12 10.44
C GLU A 171 -16.19 -32.37 11.70
N ALA A 172 -17.52 -32.28 11.60
CA ALA A 172 -18.42 -32.54 12.73
C ALA A 172 -19.04 -33.95 12.71
N GLU A 173 -18.91 -34.71 11.61
CA GLU A 173 -19.56 -36.03 11.42
C GLU A 173 -18.63 -37.17 10.90
N GLY A 174 -17.34 -37.16 11.22
CA GLY A 174 -16.45 -38.34 11.10
C GLY A 174 -15.12 -38.05 11.80
N GLU A 175 -14.64 -38.82 12.78
CA GLU A 175 -14.55 -40.26 12.83
C GLU A 175 -14.82 -40.78 14.26
N GLY A 176 -15.84 -41.63 14.37
CA GLY A 176 -15.96 -42.61 15.43
C GLY A 176 -16.58 -43.86 14.80
N GLU A 177 -15.76 -44.88 14.57
CA GLU A 177 -16.12 -46.31 14.46
C GLU A 177 -14.78 -47.06 14.52
N ASP A 178 -14.54 -47.82 15.60
CA ASP A 178 -14.72 -49.28 15.67
C ASP A 178 -13.81 -49.97 14.64
N GLY A 179 -12.72 -50.65 15.03
CA GLY A 179 -12.75 -51.87 15.83
C GLY A 179 -12.45 -53.05 14.90
N GLU A 180 -11.20 -53.49 14.84
CA GLU A 180 -10.84 -54.82 14.33
C GLU A 180 -9.95 -55.53 15.36
N ASP A 181 -10.60 -56.51 15.97
CA ASP A 181 -10.08 -57.66 16.68
C ASP A 181 -9.54 -58.67 15.66
N GLU A 182 -8.33 -59.18 15.90
CA GLU A 182 -7.73 -60.45 15.48
C GLU A 182 -6.21 -60.29 15.76
N GLY A 183 -5.52 -61.10 16.55
CA GLY A 183 -5.63 -62.53 16.76
C GLY A 183 -4.20 -63.08 16.74
N GLU A 184 -3.66 -63.31 17.94
CA GLU A 184 -2.67 -64.32 18.35
C GLU A 184 -1.61 -64.82 17.34
N GLU A 185 -0.32 -64.68 17.67
CA GLU A 185 0.62 -65.83 17.63
C GLU A 185 1.82 -65.64 18.59
N LYS A 186 2.22 -66.76 19.18
CA LYS A 186 3.19 -66.92 20.28
C LYS A 186 4.61 -67.22 19.78
N ASP A 187 5.53 -67.20 20.75
CA ASP A 187 6.84 -67.85 20.83
C ASP A 187 7.99 -67.21 20.04
N GLU A 188 9.24 -67.16 20.53
CA GLU A 188 9.89 -67.81 21.68
C GLU A 188 11.15 -67.00 22.04
N GLY A 189 11.58 -67.00 23.31
CA GLY A 189 12.86 -66.44 23.76
C GLY A 189 12.95 -66.20 25.26
#